data_AF-A0AAV3KZV8-F1
#
_entry.id   AF-A0AAV3KZV8-F1
#
_cell.length_a   1.000
_cell.length_b   1.000
_cell.length_c   1.000
_cell.angle_alpha   90.00
_cell.angle_beta   90.00
_cell.angle_gamma   90.00
#
_symmetry.space_group_name_H-M   'P 1'
#
loop_
_entity.id
_entity.type
_entity.pdbx_description
1 polymer ?
#
loop_
_entity_poly.entity_id
_entity_poly.type
_entity_poly.pdbx_seq_one_letter_code
_entity_poly.pdbx_strand_id
1 'polypeptide(L)'
;MNKLILDVSLGDKLKTYRKIKNFTQSDVVRKAGLLGSTMSESTYSKIEQGNRNIFISDLIILKVVLGFSYDDLFGDYEKSILDLNK
;
A
#
# COMPACT_ATOMS: atom_id res chain seq x y z
N MET A 1 -8.06 13.61 -12.09
CA MET A 1 -7.74 12.38 -11.32
C MET A 1 -7.03 12.79 -10.05
N ASN A 2 -7.72 12.69 -8.92
CA ASN A 2 -7.15 13.03 -7.61
C ASN A 2 -6.41 11.81 -7.07
N LYS A 3 -5.25 12.03 -6.46
CA LYS A 3 -4.39 11.00 -5.88
C LYS A 3 -4.21 11.30 -4.40
N LEU A 4 -4.07 10.26 -3.60
CA LEU A 4 -3.59 10.44 -2.23
C LEU A 4 -2.08 10.70 -2.30
N ILE A 5 -1.65 11.83 -1.76
CA ILE A 5 -0.22 12.16 -1.70
C ILE A 5 0.37 11.33 -0.56
N LEU A 6 1.38 10.52 -0.86
CA LEU A 6 2.11 9.74 0.13
C LEU A 6 3.29 10.58 0.63
N ASP A 7 3.08 11.29 1.73
CA ASP A 7 4.13 11.99 2.50
C ASP A 7 4.74 11.10 3.60
N VAL A 8 4.10 9.98 3.91
CA VAL A 8 4.59 8.92 4.81
C VAL A 8 4.97 7.67 4.01
N SER A 9 6.07 7.00 4.39
CA SER A 9 6.55 5.79 3.70
C SER A 9 5.59 4.61 3.87
N LEU A 10 4.71 4.42 2.89
CA LEU A 10 3.77 3.30 2.82
C LEU A 10 4.37 2.07 2.12
N GLY A 11 5.33 2.30 1.22
CA GLY A 11 5.86 1.29 0.30
C GLY A 11 6.48 0.10 1.02
N ASP A 12 7.26 0.35 2.07
CA ASP A 12 7.92 -0.71 2.85
C ASP A 12 6.93 -1.61 3.58
N LYS A 13 5.83 -1.04 4.09
CA LYS A 13 4.78 -1.80 4.74
C LYS A 13 4.08 -2.71 3.73
N LEU A 14 3.68 -2.17 2.57
CA LEU A 14 3.07 -2.97 1.50
C LEU A 14 3.97 -4.12 1.05
N LYS A 15 5.28 -3.84 0.89
CA LYS A 15 6.29 -4.83 0.53
C LYS A 15 6.43 -5.92 1.60
N THR A 16 6.32 -5.57 2.87
CA THR A 16 6.35 -6.52 3.99
C THR A 16 5.16 -7.48 3.92
N TYR A 17 3.93 -6.96 3.77
CA TYR A 17 2.75 -7.81 3.63
C TYR A 17 2.79 -8.69 2.38
N ARG A 18 3.30 -8.16 1.26
CA ARG A 18 3.50 -8.96 0.05
C ARG A 18 4.44 -10.15 0.29
N LYS A 19 5.56 -9.92 0.97
CA LYS A 19 6.52 -10.98 1.31
C LYS A 19 5.91 -12.01 2.27
N ILE A 20 5.12 -11.58 3.26
CA ILE A 20 4.41 -12.51 4.18
C ILE A 20 3.47 -13.43 3.40
N LYS A 21 2.81 -12.92 2.35
CA LYS A 21 1.96 -13.72 1.45
C LYS A 21 2.72 -14.57 0.42
N ASN A 22 4.05 -14.48 0.38
CA ASN A 22 4.90 -15.09 -0.65
C ASN A 22 4.50 -14.71 -2.09
N PHE A 23 4.08 -13.46 -2.30
CA PHE A 23 3.71 -12.96 -3.62
C PHE A 23 4.86 -12.21 -4.29
N THR A 24 4.99 -12.40 -5.60
CA THR A 24 5.78 -11.48 -6.45
C THR A 24 5.01 -10.17 -6.68
N GLN A 25 5.67 -9.13 -7.22
CA GLN A 25 4.97 -7.90 -7.60
C GLN A 25 3.91 -8.19 -8.68
N SER A 26 4.24 -9.04 -9.65
CA SER A 26 3.31 -9.55 -10.66
C SER A 26 2.10 -10.27 -10.07
N ASP A 27 2.28 -11.10 -9.03
CA ASP A 27 1.17 -11.79 -8.37
C ASP A 27 0.16 -10.82 -7.73
N VAL A 28 0.67 -9.77 -7.08
CA VAL A 28 -0.18 -8.73 -6.47
C VAL A 28 -0.97 -8.02 -7.55
N VAL A 29 -0.32 -7.59 -8.63
CA VAL A 29 -0.98 -6.90 -9.75
C VAL A 29 -2.04 -7.77 -10.40
N ARG A 30 -1.74 -9.06 -10.65
CA ARG A 30 -2.71 -10.01 -11.20
C ARG A 30 -3.94 -10.15 -10.30
N LYS A 31 -3.74 -10.33 -9.00
CA LYS A 31 -4.84 -10.45 -8.02
C LYS A 31 -5.64 -9.15 -7.89
N ALA A 32 -4.96 -8.01 -7.89
CA ALA A 32 -5.60 -6.70 -7.86
C ALA A 32 -6.42 -6.44 -9.14
N GLY A 33 -5.93 -6.91 -10.30
CA GLY A 33 -6.65 -6.82 -11.57
C GLY A 33 -7.97 -7.59 -11.58
N LEU A 34 -8.02 -8.76 -10.92
CA LEU A 34 -9.28 -9.50 -10.72
C LEU A 34 -10.31 -8.74 -9.88
N LEU A 35 -9.88 -7.75 -9.10
CA LEU A 35 -10.72 -6.88 -8.27
C LEU A 35 -10.94 -5.49 -8.90
N GLY A 36 -10.55 -5.31 -10.17
CA GLY A 36 -10.80 -4.08 -10.93
C GLY A 36 -9.67 -3.05 -10.92
N SER A 37 -8.48 -3.38 -10.38
CA SER A 37 -7.33 -2.49 -10.48
C SER A 37 -6.76 -2.47 -11.91
N THR A 38 -6.39 -1.29 -12.39
CA THR A 38 -5.68 -1.13 -13.67
C THR A 38 -4.19 -0.84 -13.48
N MET A 39 -3.66 -1.06 -12.27
CA MET A 39 -2.24 -0.79 -12.00
C MET A 39 -1.34 -1.76 -12.76
N SER A 40 -0.22 -1.26 -13.29
CA SER A 40 0.83 -2.11 -13.87
C SER A 40 1.77 -2.63 -12.79
N GLU A 41 2.52 -3.70 -13.08
CA GLU A 41 3.59 -4.18 -12.20
C GLU A 41 4.65 -3.09 -11.94
N SER A 42 5.03 -2.33 -12.97
CA SER A 42 5.94 -1.20 -12.83
C SER A 42 5.38 -0.08 -11.95
N THR A 43 4.06 0.14 -11.99
CA THR A 43 3.37 1.09 -11.11
C THR A 43 3.48 0.62 -9.67
N TYR A 44 3.12 -0.63 -9.42
CA TYR A 44 3.13 -1.21 -8.08
C TYR A 44 4.56 -1.25 -7.51
N SER A 45 5.55 -1.60 -8.31
CA SER A 45 6.97 -1.57 -7.92
C SER A 45 7.43 -0.18 -7.46
N LYS A 46 7.01 0.88 -8.17
CA LYS A 46 7.31 2.27 -7.76
C LYS A 46 6.57 2.69 -6.50
N ILE A 47 5.35 2.19 -6.26
CA ILE A 47 4.63 2.39 -5.00
C ILE A 47 5.38 1.74 -3.85
N GLU A 48 5.85 0.50 -4.00
CA GLU A 48 6.66 -0.19 -2.97
C GLU A 48 7.98 0.53 -2.66
N GLN A 49 8.54 1.25 -3.63
CA GLN A 49 9.76 2.05 -3.45
C GLN A 49 9.51 3.45 -2.88
N GLY A 50 8.24 3.84 -2.65
CA GLY A 50 7.89 5.22 -2.26
C GLY A 50 8.01 6.25 -3.37
N ASN A 51 8.28 5.83 -4.61
CA ASN A 51 8.50 6.69 -5.77
C ASN A 51 7.20 7.05 -6.52
N ARG A 52 6.04 6.58 -6.03
CA ARG A 52 4.74 6.86 -6.66
C ARG A 52 3.59 6.84 -5.65
N ASN A 53 2.70 7.82 -5.79
CA ASN A 53 1.41 7.85 -5.12
C ASN A 53 0.48 6.72 -5.58
N ILE A 54 -0.48 6.37 -4.74
CA ILE A 54 -1.49 5.34 -4.98
C ILE A 54 -2.89 5.96 -5.05
N PHE A 55 -3.78 5.37 -5.85
CA PHE A 55 -5.20 5.70 -5.81
C PHE A 55 -5.88 5.04 -4.60
N ILE A 56 -6.89 5.70 -4.04
CA ILE A 56 -7.62 5.15 -2.88
C ILE A 56 -8.29 3.83 -3.23
N SER A 57 -8.84 3.70 -4.44
CA SER A 57 -9.42 2.44 -4.94
C SER A 57 -8.41 1.30 -4.94
N ASP A 58 -7.19 1.57 -5.41
CA ASP A 58 -6.09 0.60 -5.44
C ASP A 58 -5.63 0.26 -4.01
N LEU A 59 -5.58 1.23 -3.10
CA LEU A 59 -5.24 0.98 -1.70
C LEU A 59 -6.26 0.04 -1.03
N ILE A 60 -7.56 0.23 -1.29
CA ILE A 60 -8.63 -0.66 -0.81
C ILE A 60 -8.47 -2.06 -1.41
N ILE A 61 -8.16 -2.17 -2.69
CA ILE A 61 -7.92 -3.47 -3.34
C ILE A 61 -6.71 -4.16 -2.73
N LEU A 62 -5.60 -3.45 -2.53
CA LEU A 62 -4.39 -3.99 -1.92
C LEU A 62 -4.64 -4.48 -0.49
N LYS A 63 -5.52 -3.82 0.28
CA LYS A 63 -5.95 -4.30 1.59
C LYS A 63 -6.53 -5.71 1.50
N VAL A 64 -7.39 -5.97 0.51
CA VAL A 64 -7.98 -7.29 0.29
C VAL A 64 -6.94 -8.31 -0.19
N VAL A 65 -6.07 -7.93 -1.13
CA VAL A 65 -5.07 -8.83 -1.73
C VAL A 65 -3.98 -9.22 -0.72
N LEU A 66 -3.50 -8.27 0.07
CA LEU A 66 -2.37 -8.44 0.98
C LEU A 66 -2.81 -8.76 2.41
N GLY A 67 -4.06 -8.46 2.79
CA GLY A 67 -4.64 -8.82 4.08
C GLY A 67 -4.11 -8.02 5.26
N PHE A 68 -3.79 -6.75 5.06
CA PHE A 68 -3.43 -5.83 6.15
C PHE A 68 -4.67 -5.10 6.71
N SER A 69 -4.52 -4.48 7.88
CA SER A 69 -5.44 -3.47 8.42
C SER A 69 -4.91 -2.06 8.13
N TYR A 70 -5.77 -1.03 8.22
CA TYR A 70 -5.30 0.34 8.06
C TYR A 70 -4.42 0.77 9.24
N ASP A 71 -4.65 0.22 10.43
CA ASP A 71 -3.81 0.45 11.61
C ASP A 71 -2.40 -0.08 11.40
N ASP A 72 -2.23 -1.20 10.69
CA ASP A 72 -0.90 -1.69 10.32
C ASP A 72 -0.14 -0.69 9.45
N LEU A 73 -0.85 0.03 8.59
CA LEU A 73 -0.27 1.02 7.68
C LEU A 73 0.00 2.36 8.37
N PHE A 74 -0.97 2.87 9.12
CA PHE A 74 -0.96 4.25 9.61
C PHE A 74 -0.80 4.37 11.13
N GLY A 75 -0.95 3.29 11.90
CA GLY A 75 -1.00 3.33 13.36
C GLY A 75 0.27 3.86 14.03
N ASP A 76 1.45 3.61 13.46
CA ASP A 76 2.70 4.19 14.00
C ASP A 76 2.72 5.71 13.82
N TYR A 77 2.22 6.20 12.69
CA TYR A 77 2.15 7.62 12.39
C TYR A 77 1.05 8.29 13.23
N GLU A 78 -0.11 7.65 13.36
CA GLU A 78 -1.19 8.08 14.23
C GLU A 78 -0.72 8.20 15.68
N LYS A 79 -0.02 7.19 16.22
CA LYS A 79 0.61 7.26 17.53
C LYS A 79 1.61 8.41 17.63
N SER A 80 2.45 8.63 16.61
CA SER A 80 3.40 9.75 16.63
C SER A 80 2.74 11.13 16.69
N ILE A 81 1.52 11.28 16.15
CA ILE A 81 0.71 12.50 16.26
C ILE A 81 0.04 12.58 17.63
N LEU A 82 -0.50 11.46 18.12
CA LEU A 82 -1.22 11.42 19.41
C LEU A 82 -0.27 11.50 20.61
N ASP A 83 1.00 11.12 20.46
CA ASP A 83 2.06 11.22 21.46
C ASP A 83 2.60 12.66 21.64
N LEU A 84 1.89 13.67 21.12
CA LEU A 84 2.20 15.08 21.36
C LEU A 84 1.73 15.52 22.76
N ASN A 85 2.54 15.19 23.79
CA ASN A 85 2.92 16.00 24.97
C ASN A 85 3.63 15.14 26.05
N LYS A 86 4.77 14.53 25.71
CA LYS A 86 5.79 14.13 26.71
C LYS A 86 7.19 14.43 26.22
#